data_AF-A0AAX4L0F2-F1
#
_entry.id   AF-A0AAX4L0F2-F1
#
_cell.length_a   1.000
_cell.length_b   1.000
_cell.length_c   1.000
_cell.angle_alpha   90.00
_cell.angle_beta   90.00
_cell.angle_gamma   90.00
#
_symmetry.space_group_name_H-M   'P 1'
#
loop_
_entity.id
_entity.type
_entity.pdbx_description
1 polymer ?
#
loop_
_entity_poly.entity_id
_entity_poly.type
_entity_poly.pdbx_seq_one_letter_code
_entity_poly.pdbx_strand_id
1 'polypeptide(L)'
;MSIDSDVSQDNQNNENQQENTTITKNKQEEKKNKQKSSKSKKDEDFIVLDIPDKLETLKGRIINCIIDTIKRKPLIKEKDLVLELVFNCEQARKFYEENHETQYFRFLIHDLAKKKKILKVKLKGDEKHTYYILPEQLNMFKK
;
A
#
# COMPACT_ATOMS: atom_id res chain seq x y z
N MET A 1 53.35 -34.33 -17.05
CA MET A 1 53.94 -34.75 -15.77
C MET A 1 52.81 -34.83 -14.76
N SER A 2 52.77 -35.87 -13.94
CA SER A 2 51.82 -36.04 -12.82
C SER A 2 52.53 -35.68 -11.50
N ILE A 3 52.06 -36.21 -10.36
CA ILE A 3 52.37 -35.83 -8.98
C ILE A 3 51.57 -34.57 -8.61
N ASP A 4 50.39 -34.61 -7.98
CA ASP A 4 49.77 -35.50 -6.96
C ASP A 4 50.13 -35.18 -5.48
N SER A 5 49.26 -35.67 -4.58
CA SER A 5 49.27 -35.59 -3.11
C SER A 5 48.83 -34.25 -2.46
N ASP A 6 47.80 -34.18 -1.60
CA ASP A 6 47.39 -34.90 -0.36
C ASP A 6 47.71 -34.01 0.88
N VAL A 7 47.07 -34.06 2.05
CA VAL A 7 45.94 -34.84 2.63
C VAL A 7 45.26 -33.89 3.65
N SER A 8 43.95 -33.65 3.63
CA SER A 8 42.85 -34.38 4.32
C SER A 8 42.77 -34.23 5.85
N GLN A 9 41.51 -34.17 6.35
CA GLN A 9 41.07 -34.58 7.71
C GLN A 9 41.46 -33.66 8.91
N ASP A 10 40.73 -33.62 10.04
CA ASP A 10 39.51 -34.36 10.43
C ASP A 10 38.68 -33.70 11.57
N ASN A 11 37.39 -34.07 11.69
CA ASN A 11 36.61 -34.28 12.94
C ASN A 11 36.49 -33.14 14.02
N GLN A 12 35.56 -33.14 14.99
CA GLN A 12 34.38 -33.99 15.26
C GLN A 12 33.26 -33.26 16.05
N ASN A 13 32.12 -33.95 16.18
CA ASN A 13 30.97 -33.67 17.05
C ASN A 13 31.33 -33.46 18.55
N ASN A 14 30.50 -32.69 19.25
CA ASN A 14 29.55 -33.20 20.26
C ASN A 14 28.64 -32.04 20.73
N GLU A 15 27.33 -32.20 21.02
CA GLU A 15 26.68 -33.05 22.04
C GLU A 15 27.10 -32.70 23.47
N ASN A 16 26.21 -32.62 24.49
CA ASN A 16 24.74 -32.62 24.55
C ASN A 16 24.32 -32.04 25.93
N GLN A 17 23.06 -32.21 26.36
CA GLN A 17 22.59 -32.12 27.77
C GLN A 17 22.42 -30.71 28.39
N GLN A 18 21.47 -30.44 29.31
CA GLN A 18 20.25 -31.19 29.66
C GLN A 18 19.12 -30.32 30.25
N GLU A 19 17.95 -30.95 30.39
CA GLU A 19 16.72 -30.46 31.00
C GLU A 19 16.86 -30.13 32.51
N ASN A 20 16.12 -29.15 33.04
CA ASN A 20 14.93 -29.43 33.89
C ASN A 20 14.24 -28.19 34.52
N THR A 21 13.01 -27.94 34.07
CA THR A 21 11.74 -27.94 34.84
C THR A 21 11.63 -27.36 36.29
N THR A 22 10.61 -26.49 36.45
CA THR A 22 9.61 -26.38 37.58
C THR A 22 9.73 -25.39 38.77
N ILE A 23 8.62 -24.64 39.00
CA ILE A 23 8.09 -23.93 40.22
C ILE A 23 8.98 -22.90 40.96
N THR A 24 8.48 -21.77 41.52
CA THR A 24 7.10 -21.25 41.78
C THR A 24 7.07 -19.70 41.48
N LYS A 25 6.22 -18.75 41.96
CA LYS A 25 5.15 -18.63 42.99
C LYS A 25 4.26 -17.37 42.73
N ASN A 26 2.99 -17.42 43.16
CA ASN A 26 2.08 -16.40 43.77
C ASN A 26 2.26 -14.87 43.58
N LYS A 27 1.23 -13.99 43.63
CA LYS A 27 -0.26 -14.08 43.49
C LYS A 27 -0.89 -12.64 43.53
N GLN A 28 -1.96 -12.41 42.75
CA GLN A 28 -3.22 -11.66 43.06
C GLN A 28 -3.26 -10.32 43.87
N GLU A 29 -3.95 -9.30 43.29
CA GLU A 29 -5.07 -8.49 43.87
C GLU A 29 -4.84 -7.49 45.07
N GLU A 30 -5.54 -6.35 45.27
CA GLU A 30 -6.54 -5.60 44.45
C GLU A 30 -6.82 -4.12 44.85
N LYS A 31 -7.65 -3.42 44.03
CA LYS A 31 -8.55 -2.25 44.27
C LYS A 31 -8.44 -1.39 45.56
N LYS A 32 -8.45 -0.05 45.40
CA LYS A 32 -9.67 0.79 45.62
C LYS A 32 -9.55 2.29 45.25
N ASN A 33 -10.72 2.89 45.01
CA ASN A 33 -10.98 4.25 44.53
C ASN A 33 -11.07 5.31 45.65
N LYS A 34 -10.72 6.58 45.36
CA LYS A 34 -11.69 7.72 45.48
C LYS A 34 -11.18 9.10 44.97
N GLN A 35 -11.79 9.53 43.86
CA GLN A 35 -12.25 10.90 43.53
C GLN A 35 -11.35 12.14 43.81
N LYS A 36 -11.08 12.89 42.73
CA LYS A 36 -11.53 14.28 42.60
C LYS A 36 -11.94 14.57 41.16
N SER A 37 -12.89 15.48 40.96
CA SER A 37 -13.62 15.69 39.70
C SER A 37 -13.22 16.98 38.99
N SER A 38 -13.30 16.98 37.65
CA SER A 38 -13.61 18.20 36.88
C SER A 38 -14.21 17.83 35.52
N LYS A 39 -15.24 18.59 35.11
CA LYS A 39 -15.96 18.62 33.81
C LYS A 39 -15.83 17.38 32.90
N SER A 40 -16.95 16.67 32.75
CA SER A 40 -17.26 16.03 31.49
C SER A 40 -17.19 17.07 30.37
N LYS A 41 -16.25 16.87 29.44
CA LYS A 41 -16.45 17.35 28.07
C LYS A 41 -17.61 16.54 27.49
N LYS A 42 -18.28 17.07 26.47
CA LYS A 42 -19.13 16.22 25.65
C LYS A 42 -18.20 15.29 24.91
N ASP A 43 -18.36 13.99 25.11
CA ASP A 43 -17.74 13.00 24.23
C ASP A 43 -18.48 13.11 22.89
N GLU A 44 -17.83 13.77 21.93
CA GLU A 44 -18.28 13.75 20.55
C GLU A 44 -18.00 12.34 20.01
N ASP A 45 -18.98 11.74 19.30
CA ASP A 45 -18.88 10.37 18.77
C ASP A 45 -17.87 10.30 17.61
N PHE A 46 -16.59 10.38 17.94
CA PHE A 46 -15.48 10.28 16.99
C PHE A 46 -15.38 8.87 16.44
N ILE A 47 -15.80 8.70 15.18
CA ILE A 47 -15.50 7.49 14.40
C ILE A 47 -13.99 7.47 14.12
N VAL A 48 -13.23 6.79 14.99
CA VAL A 48 -11.81 6.51 14.77
C VAL A 48 -11.70 5.54 13.60
N LEU A 49 -11.34 6.08 12.43
CA LEU A 49 -11.04 5.28 11.25
C LEU A 49 -9.56 4.89 11.29
N ASP A 50 -9.27 3.60 11.47
CA ASP A 50 -7.94 3.05 11.21
C ASP A 50 -7.61 3.18 9.72
N ILE A 51 -6.97 4.30 9.37
CA ILE A 51 -6.41 4.57 8.05
C ILE A 51 -5.10 3.75 7.96
N PRO A 52 -5.05 2.63 7.19
CA PRO A 52 -3.81 1.87 7.07
C PRO A 52 -2.72 2.73 6.41
N ASP A 53 -1.53 2.77 7.01
CA ASP A 53 -0.37 3.65 6.71
C ASP A 53 -0.06 3.83 5.21
N LYS A 54 -0.39 2.81 4.42
CA LYS A 54 -0.35 2.80 2.95
C LYS A 54 -1.03 4.04 2.33
N LEU A 55 -2.07 4.59 2.96
CA LEU A 55 -2.76 5.82 2.54
C LEU A 55 -1.93 7.09 2.79
N GLU A 56 -1.09 7.13 3.83
CA GLU A 56 -0.20 8.26 4.08
C GLU A 56 1.00 8.29 3.13
N THR A 57 1.42 7.14 2.58
CA THR A 57 2.56 7.07 1.66
C THR A 57 2.35 7.88 0.38
N LEU A 58 3.45 8.36 -0.22
CA LEU A 58 3.43 9.04 -1.53
C LEU A 58 2.66 8.23 -2.59
N LYS A 59 2.90 6.91 -2.64
CA LYS A 59 2.18 5.98 -3.52
C LYS A 59 0.66 5.97 -3.25
N GLY A 60 0.25 5.96 -1.99
CA GLY A 60 -1.16 6.00 -1.59
C GLY A 60 -1.86 7.28 -2.04
N ARG A 61 -1.24 8.44 -1.76
CA ARG A 61 -1.75 9.75 -2.17
C ARG A 61 -1.92 9.86 -3.69
N ILE A 62 -0.92 9.42 -4.46
CA ILE A 62 -1.00 9.41 -5.94
C ILE A 62 -2.07 8.41 -6.44
N ILE A 63 -2.24 7.25 -5.81
CA ILE A 63 -3.31 6.29 -6.13
C ILE A 63 -4.70 6.90 -5.91
N ASN A 64 -4.91 7.64 -4.82
CA ASN A 64 -6.17 8.33 -4.57
C ASN A 64 -6.42 9.40 -5.66
N CYS A 65 -5.40 10.21 -6.00
CA CYS A 65 -5.47 11.16 -7.11
C CYS A 65 -5.83 10.51 -8.47
N ILE A 66 -5.34 9.29 -8.76
CA ILE A 66 -5.73 8.53 -9.97
C ILE A 66 -7.23 8.23 -9.94
N ILE A 67 -7.71 7.66 -8.83
CA ILE A 67 -9.11 7.25 -8.65
C ILE A 67 -10.03 8.48 -8.75
N ASP A 68 -9.74 9.56 -8.03
CA ASP A 68 -10.58 10.77 -7.98
C ASP A 68 -10.53 11.59 -9.28
N THR A 69 -9.48 11.43 -10.10
CA THR A 69 -9.45 11.97 -11.46
C THR A 69 -10.39 11.18 -12.38
N ILE A 70 -10.41 9.85 -12.30
CA ILE A 70 -11.34 9.01 -13.09
C ILE A 70 -12.79 9.17 -12.60
N LYS A 71 -13.02 9.43 -11.30
CA LYS A 71 -14.36 9.83 -10.79
C LYS A 71 -14.87 11.11 -11.48
N ARG A 72 -14.02 12.16 -11.52
CA ARG A 72 -14.37 13.48 -12.09
C ARG A 72 -14.45 13.48 -13.62
N LYS A 73 -13.61 12.67 -14.28
CA LYS A 73 -13.54 12.50 -15.74
C LYS A 73 -13.81 11.03 -16.09
N PRO A 74 -15.08 10.58 -16.03
CA PRO A 74 -15.44 9.22 -16.43
C PRO A 74 -15.04 9.01 -17.89
N LEU A 75 -14.23 7.98 -18.15
CA LEU A 75 -13.57 7.68 -19.43
C LEU A 75 -12.48 8.70 -19.82
N ILE A 76 -11.26 8.45 -19.34
CA ILE A 76 -10.07 9.28 -19.60
C ILE A 76 -8.94 8.48 -20.28
N LYS A 77 -8.18 9.09 -21.21
CA LYS A 77 -7.02 8.44 -21.87
C LYS A 77 -5.83 8.31 -20.92
N GLU A 78 -4.96 7.34 -21.17
CA GLU A 78 -3.73 7.12 -20.39
C GLU A 78 -2.82 8.37 -20.31
N LYS A 79 -2.59 9.05 -21.45
CA LYS A 79 -1.77 10.27 -21.50
C LYS A 79 -2.41 11.41 -20.71
N ASP A 80 -3.70 11.63 -20.93
CA ASP A 80 -4.46 12.72 -20.33
C ASP A 80 -4.53 12.52 -18.80
N LEU A 81 -4.76 11.28 -18.34
CA LEU A 81 -4.72 10.91 -16.92
C LEU A 81 -3.35 11.18 -16.28
N VAL A 82 -2.25 10.91 -16.99
CA VAL A 82 -0.89 11.24 -16.50
C VAL A 82 -0.68 12.76 -16.38
N LEU A 83 -1.19 13.56 -17.33
CA LEU A 83 -1.12 15.02 -17.27
C LEU A 83 -1.99 15.58 -16.13
N GLU A 84 -3.21 15.07 -15.95
CA GLU A 84 -4.09 15.46 -14.84
C GLU A 84 -3.45 15.21 -13.47
N LEU A 85 -2.66 14.14 -13.31
CA LEU A 85 -1.90 13.92 -12.07
C LEU A 85 -0.86 15.01 -11.85
N VAL A 86 -0.03 15.31 -12.85
CA VAL A 86 1.02 16.33 -12.74
C VAL A 86 0.44 17.72 -12.47
N PHE A 87 -0.71 18.08 -13.05
CA PHE A 87 -1.32 19.39 -12.80
C PHE A 87 -2.17 19.46 -11.54
N ASN A 88 -2.99 18.43 -11.26
CA ASN A 88 -4.07 18.49 -10.25
C ASN A 88 -3.81 17.65 -8.99
N CYS A 89 -2.66 16.96 -8.86
CA CYS A 89 -2.26 16.24 -7.66
C CYS A 89 -0.89 16.73 -7.17
N GLU A 90 -0.87 17.48 -6.07
CA GLU A 90 0.34 18.10 -5.51
C GLU A 90 1.50 17.10 -5.34
N GLN A 91 1.20 15.87 -4.92
CA GLN A 91 2.19 14.82 -4.65
C GLN A 91 2.77 14.22 -5.94
N ALA A 92 1.96 14.11 -7.00
CA ALA A 92 2.46 13.73 -8.32
C ALA A 92 3.23 14.88 -8.97
N ARG A 93 2.80 16.13 -8.76
CA ARG A 93 3.52 17.30 -9.24
C ARG A 93 4.92 17.39 -8.63
N LYS A 94 5.06 17.31 -7.30
CA LYS A 94 6.36 17.30 -6.61
C LYS A 94 7.28 16.18 -7.11
N PHE A 95 6.76 14.95 -7.21
CA PHE A 95 7.53 13.83 -7.78
C PHE A 95 8.03 14.13 -9.22
N TYR A 96 7.21 14.77 -10.05
CA TYR A 96 7.60 15.16 -11.41
C TYR A 96 8.54 16.39 -11.45
N GLU A 97 8.40 17.35 -10.54
CA GLU A 97 9.32 18.47 -10.34
C GLU A 97 10.70 17.99 -9.90
N GLU A 98 10.77 16.94 -9.06
CA GLU A 98 12.01 16.33 -8.55
C GLU A 98 12.69 15.36 -9.54
N ASN A 99 11.92 14.52 -10.24
CA ASN A 99 12.46 13.39 -11.02
C ASN A 99 12.29 13.56 -12.54
N HIS A 100 11.42 14.48 -12.99
CA HIS A 100 11.01 14.68 -14.40
C HIS A 100 10.45 13.43 -15.12
N GLU A 101 10.17 12.35 -14.39
CA GLU A 101 9.64 11.11 -14.94
C GLU A 101 8.12 10.98 -14.86
N THR A 102 7.51 10.50 -15.95
CA THR A 102 6.08 10.10 -15.98
C THR A 102 5.86 8.59 -15.90
N GLN A 103 6.93 7.78 -15.92
CA GLN A 103 6.83 6.32 -16.01
C GLN A 103 6.28 5.70 -14.71
N TYR A 104 6.64 6.26 -13.56
CA TYR A 104 6.11 5.86 -12.26
C TYR A 104 4.57 5.95 -12.21
N PHE A 105 3.98 7.04 -12.75
CA PHE A 105 2.53 7.19 -12.80
C PHE A 105 1.87 6.13 -13.71
N ARG A 106 2.47 5.84 -14.87
CA ARG A 106 1.97 4.77 -15.76
C ARG A 106 2.05 3.39 -15.10
N PHE A 107 3.13 3.12 -14.37
CA PHE A 107 3.27 1.91 -13.56
C PHE A 107 2.16 1.81 -12.49
N LEU A 108 1.85 2.89 -11.78
CA LEU A 108 0.75 2.90 -10.80
C LEU A 108 -0.63 2.69 -11.45
N ILE A 109 -0.89 3.32 -12.60
CA ILE A 109 -2.12 3.11 -13.39
C ILE A 109 -2.22 1.63 -13.84
N HIS A 110 -1.12 1.03 -14.30
CA HIS A 110 -1.05 -0.39 -14.66
C HIS A 110 -1.21 -1.34 -13.45
N ASP A 111 -0.65 -1.00 -12.28
CA ASP A 111 -0.81 -1.75 -11.02
C ASP A 111 -2.29 -1.76 -10.58
N LEU A 112 -2.96 -0.61 -10.62
CA LEU A 112 -4.40 -0.49 -10.35
C LEU A 112 -5.27 -1.25 -11.34
N ALA A 113 -4.92 -1.23 -12.63
CA ALA A 113 -5.63 -1.98 -13.67
C ALA A 113 -5.45 -3.50 -13.50
N LYS A 114 -4.24 -3.97 -13.21
CA LYS A 114 -3.94 -5.37 -12.89
C LYS A 114 -4.73 -5.85 -11.66
N LYS A 115 -4.90 -4.97 -10.67
CA LYS A 115 -5.71 -5.19 -9.46
C LYS A 115 -7.22 -4.98 -9.65
N LYS A 116 -7.69 -4.73 -10.88
CA LYS A 116 -9.10 -4.44 -11.24
C LYS A 116 -9.74 -3.29 -10.43
N LYS A 117 -8.93 -2.38 -9.87
CA LYS A 117 -9.40 -1.16 -9.20
C LYS A 117 -9.79 -0.05 -10.18
N ILE A 118 -9.23 -0.12 -11.39
CA ILE A 118 -9.68 0.60 -12.58
C ILE A 118 -9.79 -0.42 -13.73
N LEU A 119 -10.61 -0.15 -14.73
CA LEU A 119 -10.73 -0.98 -15.94
C LEU A 119 -10.04 -0.31 -17.12
N LYS A 120 -9.17 -1.05 -17.82
CA LYS A 120 -8.54 -0.64 -19.09
C LYS A 120 -9.51 -0.96 -20.24
N VAL A 121 -9.94 0.04 -21.00
CA VAL A 121 -10.92 -0.11 -22.08
C VAL A 121 -10.42 0.46 -23.41
N LYS A 122 -11.03 -0.01 -24.50
CA LYS A 122 -10.90 0.49 -25.88
C LYS A 122 -12.27 0.97 -26.34
N LEU A 123 -12.31 1.98 -27.21
CA LEU A 123 -13.55 2.48 -27.79
C LEU A 123 -13.72 1.92 -29.20
N LYS A 124 -14.95 1.56 -29.57
CA LYS A 124 -15.27 1.13 -30.94
C LYS A 124 -15.03 2.31 -31.89
N GLY A 125 -14.01 2.22 -32.73
CA GLY A 125 -13.54 3.32 -33.59
C GLY A 125 -12.30 4.08 -33.09
N ASP A 126 -11.85 3.86 -31.84
CA ASP A 126 -10.53 4.29 -31.35
C ASP A 126 -9.84 3.14 -30.62
N GLU A 127 -9.34 2.21 -31.42
CA GLU A 127 -8.50 1.10 -30.96
C GLU A 127 -7.05 1.52 -30.71
N LYS A 128 -6.65 2.72 -31.16
CA LYS A 128 -5.29 3.25 -30.98
C LYS A 128 -5.04 3.64 -29.53
N HIS A 129 -5.87 4.51 -28.95
CA HIS A 129 -5.67 4.98 -27.59
C HIS A 129 -6.14 3.95 -26.56
N THR A 130 -5.66 4.08 -25.33
CA THR A 130 -6.20 3.34 -24.19
C THR A 130 -6.89 4.33 -23.25
N TYR A 131 -8.06 3.91 -22.78
CA TYR A 131 -8.87 4.65 -21.83
C TYR A 131 -9.01 3.88 -20.51
N TYR A 132 -9.30 4.60 -19.44
CA TYR A 132 -9.55 4.06 -18.10
C TYR A 132 -10.88 4.57 -17.56
N ILE A 133 -11.61 3.66 -16.91
CA ILE A 133 -12.85 3.92 -16.16
C ILE A 133 -12.78 3.21 -14.80
N LEU A 134 -13.64 3.60 -13.87
CA LEU A 134 -13.86 2.84 -12.63
C LEU A 134 -14.83 1.66 -12.88
N PRO A 135 -14.77 0.56 -12.10
CA PRO A 135 -15.67 -0.58 -12.25
C PRO A 135 -17.16 -0.21 -12.11
N GLU A 136 -17.49 0.72 -11.21
CA GLU A 136 -18.86 1.19 -10.97
C GLU A 136 -19.40 1.98 -12.17
N GLN A 137 -18.52 2.72 -12.87
CA GLN A 137 -18.87 3.51 -14.06
C GLN A 137 -19.17 2.63 -15.29
N LEU A 138 -18.82 1.33 -15.29
CA LEU A 138 -19.00 0.44 -16.45
C LEU A 138 -20.46 0.39 -16.93
N ASN A 139 -21.42 0.50 -16.02
CA ASN A 139 -22.84 0.47 -16.35
C ASN A 139 -23.34 1.78 -17.01
N MET A 140 -22.59 2.89 -16.90
CA MET A 140 -22.90 4.15 -17.60
C MET A 140 -22.64 4.07 -19.11
N PHE A 141 -21.82 3.11 -19.54
CA PHE A 141 -21.38 2.95 -20.94
C PHE A 141 -21.97 1.71 -21.63
N LYS A 142 -22.75 0.90 -20.92
CA LYS A 142 -23.53 -0.21 -21.49
C LYS A 142 -24.90 0.32 -21.94
N LYS A 143 -25.15 0.22 -23.25
CA LYS A 143 -26.49 0.28 -23.85
C LYS A 143 -26.85 -1.13 -24.35
#